data_AF-A0A972D6J4-F1
#
_entry.id   AF-A0A972D6J4-F1
#
_cell.length_a   1.000
_cell.length_b   1.000
_cell.length_c   1.000
_cell.angle_alpha   90.00
_cell.angle_beta   90.00
_cell.angle_gamma   90.00
#
_symmetry.space_group_name_H-M   'P 1'
#
loop_
_entity.id
_entity.type
_entity.pdbx_description
1 polymer ?
#
loop_
_entity_poly.entity_id
_entity_poly.type
_entity_poly.pdbx_seq_one_letter_code
_entity_poly.pdbx_strand_id
1 'polypeptide(L)'
;MGRRLSSPRGLFTQKVLVMILMVVLVVSCSVLPGNAAEPQDAEDEQEFIGLEEEYSSDGEARDLEFGEEVIDPESEQQGEFPSDAVEPQVLELPSFVYIRKIVTSESQILSAEELESVFAEYEERWMSIDRLKTVIDKINDLYLQKGALTAKAFLPPQTVKDGVIRVELVEGRIGEIRVENNRYTKARYIRNRLGLTKGDIFYLDNLEAKLQLFNLTNDVMVIAELEAGEEYQTTDVIIKTFEPSNFQATIFTDNQGSEDTGGVYRAGLYLAARSLFGYRDPLTLNGVFGQGSMSASLNYQFPLGGKGFYLHLNTGKDRSAYGFRRV
;
A
#
# COMPACT_ATOMS: atom_id res chain seq x y z
N MET A 1 37.40 84.90 -21.50
CA MET A 1 36.70 84.32 -22.67
C MET A 1 37.39 83.00 -23.03
N GLY A 2 36.63 81.88 -23.07
CA GLY A 2 37.08 80.61 -23.68
C GLY A 2 37.70 79.55 -22.76
N ARG A 3 36.90 78.89 -21.92
CA ARG A 3 37.27 77.60 -21.29
C ARG A 3 37.20 76.50 -22.35
N ARG A 4 38.32 75.80 -22.58
CA ARG A 4 38.39 74.57 -23.40
C ARG A 4 37.91 73.39 -22.55
N LEU A 5 36.87 72.69 -23.01
CA LEU A 5 36.53 71.36 -22.52
C LEU A 5 37.45 70.33 -23.19
N SER A 6 38.20 69.59 -22.39
CA SER A 6 38.86 68.34 -22.80
C SER A 6 38.19 67.18 -22.08
N SER A 7 37.58 66.29 -22.85
CA SER A 7 37.11 64.97 -22.41
C SER A 7 38.26 64.13 -21.85
N PRO A 8 38.10 63.45 -20.70
CA PRO A 8 38.99 62.37 -20.34
C PRO A 8 38.50 61.05 -20.92
N ARG A 9 39.46 60.31 -21.48
CA ARG A 9 39.36 58.91 -21.90
C ARG A 9 39.24 57.99 -20.68
N GLY A 10 38.32 57.04 -20.77
CA GLY A 10 38.45 55.64 -20.36
C GLY A 10 38.86 55.31 -18.92
N LEU A 11 37.92 54.74 -18.16
CA LEU A 11 38.18 53.52 -17.40
C LEU A 11 36.94 52.62 -17.47
N PHE A 12 37.14 51.46 -18.09
CA PHE A 12 36.23 50.32 -18.09
C PHE A 12 35.94 49.92 -16.64
N THR A 13 34.73 50.19 -16.15
CA THR A 13 34.23 49.56 -14.92
C THR A 13 33.75 48.17 -15.28
N GLN A 14 34.68 47.21 -15.31
CA GLN A 14 34.34 45.80 -15.40
C GLN A 14 33.65 45.42 -14.08
N LYS A 15 32.31 45.40 -14.10
CA LYS A 15 31.52 44.72 -13.08
C LYS A 15 31.91 43.25 -13.14
N VAL A 16 32.80 42.82 -12.25
CA VAL A 16 33.06 41.41 -11.99
C VAL A 16 31.79 40.84 -11.37
N LEU A 17 30.96 40.25 -12.22
CA LEU A 17 29.87 39.37 -11.84
C LEU A 17 30.54 38.14 -11.20
N VAL A 18 30.64 38.12 -9.86
CA VAL A 18 31.06 36.93 -9.12
C VAL A 18 29.90 35.94 -9.22
N MET A 19 29.96 35.08 -10.23
CA MET A 19 29.11 33.90 -10.34
C MET A 19 29.63 32.89 -9.30
N ILE A 20 29.08 32.92 -8.09
CA ILE A 20 29.36 31.90 -7.07
C ILE A 20 28.69 30.62 -7.54
N LEU A 21 29.48 29.71 -8.11
CA LEU A 21 29.07 28.35 -8.40
C LEU A 21 28.75 27.65 -7.07
N MET A 22 27.45 27.45 -6.78
CA MET A 22 26.96 26.73 -5.60
C MET A 22 27.19 25.22 -5.75
N VAL A 23 28.40 24.77 -5.44
CA VAL A 23 28.73 23.33 -5.43
C VAL A 23 28.27 22.75 -4.09
N VAL A 24 27.12 22.10 -4.09
CA VAL A 24 26.66 21.22 -3.01
C VAL A 24 27.04 19.80 -3.40
N LEU A 25 27.97 19.20 -2.66
CA LEU A 25 28.33 17.80 -2.83
C LEU A 25 27.57 16.99 -1.78
N VAL A 26 26.67 16.11 -2.22
CA VAL A 26 25.92 15.19 -1.36
C VAL A 26 26.31 13.78 -1.73
N VAL A 27 26.82 13.02 -0.77
CA VAL A 27 27.00 11.58 -0.89
C VAL A 27 25.96 10.93 0.00
N SER A 28 24.96 10.30 -0.61
CA SER A 28 23.95 9.52 0.10
C SER A 28 24.25 8.04 -0.07
N CYS A 29 24.32 7.32 1.04
CA CYS A 29 24.45 5.87 1.07
C CYS A 29 23.21 5.28 1.74
N SER A 30 22.43 4.51 0.99
CA SER A 30 21.39 3.62 1.49
C SER A 30 21.97 2.22 1.57
N VAL A 31 21.94 1.60 2.75
CA VAL A 31 22.39 0.22 2.92
C VAL A 31 21.33 -0.72 2.35
N LEU A 32 21.55 -1.24 1.14
CA LEU A 32 20.76 -2.35 0.61
C LEU A 32 21.04 -3.61 1.45
N PRO A 33 20.02 -4.43 1.77
CA PRO A 33 20.24 -5.64 2.55
C PRO A 33 21.09 -6.65 1.77
N GLY A 34 22.30 -6.90 2.24
CA GLY A 34 23.07 -8.08 1.83
C GLY A 34 22.43 -9.35 2.38
N ASN A 35 21.84 -10.16 1.50
CA ASN A 35 22.07 -11.61 1.37
C ASN A 35 21.08 -12.21 0.34
N ALA A 36 21.55 -12.52 -0.87
CA ALA A 36 21.08 -13.62 -1.71
C ALA A 36 22.04 -13.77 -2.92
N ALA A 37 22.72 -14.93 -2.95
CA ALA A 37 23.40 -15.61 -4.06
C ALA A 37 24.41 -14.85 -4.96
N GLU A 38 25.61 -15.43 -5.11
CA GLU A 38 26.54 -15.10 -6.20
C GLU A 38 25.82 -15.21 -7.56
N PRO A 39 25.97 -14.23 -8.47
CA PRO A 39 25.58 -14.41 -9.85
C PRO A 39 26.64 -15.28 -10.53
N GLN A 40 26.27 -16.51 -10.89
CA GLN A 40 26.89 -17.17 -12.04
C GLN A 40 26.32 -16.50 -13.29
N ASP A 41 27.22 -16.27 -14.24
CA ASP A 41 26.98 -15.76 -15.59
C ASP A 41 26.85 -14.23 -15.69
N ALA A 42 28.03 -13.62 -15.83
CA ALA A 42 28.20 -12.27 -16.34
C ALA A 42 28.20 -12.34 -17.88
N GLU A 43 27.15 -11.83 -18.51
CA GLU A 43 27.18 -11.27 -19.86
C GLU A 43 25.99 -10.29 -19.97
N ASP A 44 26.22 -9.17 -20.66
CA ASP A 44 25.28 -8.08 -21.00
C ASP A 44 25.12 -6.89 -20.02
N GLU A 45 26.23 -6.19 -19.76
CA GLU A 45 26.19 -4.75 -19.43
C GLU A 45 26.44 -3.92 -20.70
N GLN A 46 25.37 -3.44 -21.36
CA GLN A 46 25.39 -2.29 -22.27
C GLN A 46 23.97 -1.88 -22.71
N GLU A 47 23.24 -1.15 -21.86
CA GLU A 47 22.32 -0.06 -22.26
C GLU A 47 21.54 0.42 -21.02
N PHE A 48 21.92 1.57 -20.45
CA PHE A 48 20.98 2.52 -19.83
C PHE A 48 21.75 3.79 -19.47
N ILE A 49 22.07 4.59 -20.50
CA ILE A 49 22.42 6.00 -20.32
C ILE A 49 21.32 6.81 -20.99
N GLY A 50 20.63 7.63 -20.19
CA GLY A 50 19.90 8.79 -20.68
C GLY A 50 18.39 8.63 -20.76
N LEU A 51 17.69 9.04 -19.69
CA LEU A 51 16.32 9.54 -19.80
C LEU A 51 16.14 10.73 -18.85
N GLU A 52 16.67 11.87 -19.27
CA GLU A 52 16.14 13.18 -18.92
C GLU A 52 16.19 14.05 -20.18
N GLU A 53 15.12 14.80 -20.42
CA GLU A 53 14.77 15.60 -21.63
C GLU A 53 14.08 14.84 -22.76
N GLU A 54 12.75 15.00 -22.92
CA GLU A 54 12.18 16.05 -23.79
C GLU A 54 10.65 15.87 -23.91
N TYR A 55 9.90 16.83 -23.35
CA TYR A 55 8.50 17.08 -23.72
C TYR A 55 8.53 17.94 -24.99
N SER A 56 8.21 17.37 -26.15
CA SER A 56 7.65 18.15 -27.25
C SER A 56 6.80 17.28 -28.16
N SER A 57 5.69 17.87 -28.57
CA SER A 57 4.76 17.38 -29.57
C SER A 57 5.46 17.06 -30.89
N ASP A 58 5.14 15.90 -31.48
CA ASP A 58 4.67 15.81 -32.85
C ASP A 58 4.00 14.45 -33.06
N GLY A 59 2.82 14.49 -33.69
CA GLY A 59 2.03 13.30 -33.97
C GLY A 59 2.56 12.58 -35.20
N GLU A 60 2.76 11.28 -35.08
CA GLU A 60 2.67 10.32 -36.18
C GLU A 60 2.30 8.96 -35.57
N ALA A 61 1.14 8.43 -35.99
CA ALA A 61 0.73 7.08 -35.66
C ALA A 61 1.68 6.10 -36.36
N ARG A 62 2.48 5.37 -35.59
CA ARG A 62 3.26 4.23 -36.08
C ARG A 62 2.54 2.97 -35.63
N ASP A 63 2.02 2.25 -36.63
CA ASP A 63 1.45 0.92 -36.46
C ASP A 63 2.52 -0.02 -35.89
N LEU A 64 2.29 -0.54 -34.69
CA LEU A 64 3.10 -1.61 -34.11
C LEU A 64 2.56 -2.93 -34.64
N GLU A 65 3.25 -3.50 -35.63
CA GLU A 65 3.12 -4.91 -35.98
C GLU A 65 3.54 -5.76 -34.78
N PHE A 66 2.55 -6.34 -34.10
CA PHE A 66 2.79 -7.45 -33.18
C PHE A 66 3.13 -8.68 -34.02
N GLY A 67 4.37 -9.15 -33.88
CA GLY A 67 4.77 -10.47 -34.36
C GLY A 67 3.88 -11.53 -33.72
N GLU A 68 3.22 -12.31 -34.56
CA GLU A 68 2.39 -13.44 -34.18
C GLU A 68 3.31 -14.55 -33.65
N GLU A 69 3.47 -14.61 -32.33
CA GLU A 69 4.15 -15.72 -31.67
C GLU A 69 3.23 -16.95 -31.77
N VAL A 70 3.64 -17.89 -32.63
CA VAL A 70 2.96 -19.15 -32.88
C VAL A 70 2.97 -19.97 -31.58
N ILE A 71 1.83 -20.04 -30.91
CA ILE A 71 1.61 -20.95 -29.79
C ILE A 71 1.53 -22.37 -30.37
N ASP A 72 2.54 -23.19 -30.06
CA ASP A 72 2.58 -24.62 -30.34
C ASP A 72 1.41 -25.32 -29.61
N PRO A 73 0.47 -25.98 -30.32
CA PRO A 73 -0.74 -26.53 -29.70
C PRO A 73 -0.53 -27.85 -28.94
N GLU A 74 0.70 -28.31 -28.69
CA GLU A 74 0.93 -29.68 -28.18
C GLU A 74 1.56 -29.81 -26.77
N SER A 75 1.45 -28.80 -25.90
CA SER A 75 1.81 -28.94 -24.48
C SER A 75 0.69 -28.62 -23.50
N GLU A 76 -0.49 -29.22 -23.69
CA GLU A 76 -1.44 -29.43 -22.60
C GLU A 76 -1.03 -30.69 -21.82
N GLN A 77 -0.12 -30.54 -20.86
CA GLN A 77 0.02 -31.54 -19.82
C GLN A 77 -1.26 -31.53 -18.98
N GLN A 78 -2.09 -32.55 -19.20
CA GLN A 78 -3.22 -32.90 -18.36
C GLN A 78 -2.75 -33.08 -16.91
N GLY A 79 -2.91 -32.03 -16.11
CA GLY A 79 -2.98 -32.17 -14.67
C GLY A 79 -4.24 -32.97 -14.35
N GLU A 80 -4.07 -34.21 -13.91
CA GLU A 80 -5.13 -35.01 -13.31
C GLU A 80 -5.67 -34.26 -12.09
N PHE A 81 -6.79 -33.55 -12.28
CA PHE A 81 -7.61 -33.11 -11.16
C PHE A 81 -8.06 -34.37 -10.40
N PRO A 82 -8.00 -34.40 -9.06
CA PRO A 82 -8.60 -35.48 -8.30
C PRO A 82 -10.06 -35.62 -8.73
N SER A 83 -10.40 -36.75 -9.33
CA SER A 83 -11.73 -37.16 -9.81
C SER A 83 -12.70 -37.45 -8.66
N ASP A 84 -12.59 -36.71 -7.56
CA ASP A 84 -13.55 -36.71 -6.44
C ASP A 84 -14.36 -35.41 -6.44
N ALA A 85 -14.44 -34.73 -7.58
CA ALA A 85 -15.50 -33.76 -7.82
C ALA A 85 -16.83 -34.51 -7.71
N VAL A 86 -17.46 -34.39 -6.54
CA VAL A 86 -18.84 -34.80 -6.30
C VAL A 86 -19.67 -34.19 -7.43
N GLU A 87 -20.09 -35.05 -8.35
CA GLU A 87 -20.98 -34.72 -9.44
C GLU A 87 -22.12 -33.85 -8.87
N PRO A 88 -22.40 -32.66 -9.44
CA PRO A 88 -23.43 -31.79 -8.90
C PRO A 88 -24.75 -32.57 -8.97
N GLN A 89 -25.18 -33.08 -7.81
CA GLN A 89 -26.44 -33.80 -7.70
C GLN A 89 -27.55 -32.86 -8.16
N VAL A 90 -28.11 -33.15 -9.33
CA VAL A 90 -29.21 -32.39 -9.89
C VAL A 90 -30.37 -32.51 -8.91
N LEU A 91 -30.78 -31.37 -8.39
CA LEU A 91 -31.85 -31.25 -7.42
C LEU A 91 -33.18 -31.71 -8.06
N GLU A 92 -33.56 -32.99 -7.89
CA GLU A 92 -34.87 -33.50 -8.32
C GLU A 92 -35.98 -33.01 -7.38
N LEU A 93 -36.32 -31.72 -7.49
CA LEU A 93 -37.58 -31.22 -6.95
C LEU A 93 -38.67 -31.35 -8.03
N PRO A 94 -39.92 -31.69 -7.67
CA PRO A 94 -41.03 -31.59 -8.61
C PRO A 94 -41.11 -30.14 -9.12
N SER A 95 -41.59 -29.96 -10.35
CA SER A 95 -41.68 -28.64 -11.02
C SER A 95 -42.41 -27.57 -10.20
N PHE A 96 -43.23 -27.99 -9.23
CA PHE A 96 -43.82 -27.14 -8.20
C PHE A 96 -43.79 -27.82 -6.82
N VAL A 97 -43.48 -27.05 -5.78
CA VAL A 97 -43.45 -27.47 -4.37
C VAL A 97 -44.32 -26.52 -3.54
N TYR A 98 -45.11 -27.05 -2.60
CA TYR A 98 -45.84 -26.22 -1.64
C TYR A 98 -44.92 -25.78 -0.51
N ILE A 99 -44.73 -24.47 -0.35
CA ILE A 99 -43.90 -23.88 0.68
C ILE A 99 -44.80 -23.38 1.80
N ARG A 100 -44.71 -24.02 2.96
CA ARG A 100 -45.34 -23.58 4.20
C ARG A 100 -44.49 -22.52 4.90
N LYS A 101 -43.17 -22.74 4.98
CA LYS A 101 -42.24 -21.86 5.68
C LYS A 101 -40.83 -21.94 5.09
N ILE A 102 -40.12 -20.82 5.06
CA ILE A 102 -38.70 -20.74 4.75
C ILE A 102 -37.94 -20.48 6.05
N VAL A 103 -36.89 -21.26 6.30
CA VAL A 103 -36.02 -21.09 7.47
C VAL A 103 -34.59 -20.89 7.01
N THR A 104 -33.85 -20.02 7.69
CA THR A 104 -32.44 -19.75 7.39
C THR A 104 -31.53 -20.29 8.49
N SER A 105 -30.25 -20.46 8.19
CA SER A 105 -29.22 -20.45 9.24
C SER A 105 -29.08 -19.06 9.86
N GLU A 106 -28.32 -18.96 10.95
CA GLU A 106 -28.03 -17.68 11.60
C GLU A 106 -27.24 -16.76 10.66
N SER A 107 -27.47 -15.46 10.81
CA SER A 107 -26.78 -14.40 10.07
C SER A 107 -26.35 -13.31 11.07
N GLN A 108 -25.12 -12.82 10.94
CA GLN A 108 -24.63 -11.66 11.69
C GLN A 108 -24.81 -10.35 10.90
N ILE A 109 -25.03 -10.45 9.58
CA ILE A 109 -25.12 -9.30 8.66
C ILE A 109 -26.57 -8.91 8.38
N LEU A 110 -27.47 -9.90 8.17
CA LEU A 110 -28.89 -9.70 7.89
C LEU A 110 -29.72 -9.92 9.15
N SER A 111 -30.65 -9.00 9.42
CA SER A 111 -31.58 -9.16 10.54
C SER A 111 -32.68 -10.17 10.20
N ALA A 112 -33.33 -10.71 11.24
CA ALA A 112 -34.47 -11.61 11.06
C ALA A 112 -35.61 -10.92 10.31
N GLU A 113 -35.87 -9.64 10.60
CA GLU A 113 -36.90 -8.85 9.94
C GLU A 113 -36.61 -8.62 8.46
N GLU A 114 -35.35 -8.38 8.08
CA GLU A 114 -34.93 -8.25 6.68
C GLU A 114 -35.22 -9.56 5.92
N LEU A 115 -34.85 -10.70 6.49
CA LEU A 115 -35.10 -12.02 5.91
C LEU A 115 -36.60 -12.34 5.81
N GLU A 116 -37.36 -12.12 6.89
CA GLU A 116 -38.82 -12.34 6.92
C GLU A 116 -39.56 -11.47 5.89
N SER A 117 -39.13 -10.22 5.70
CA SER A 117 -39.72 -9.33 4.70
C SER A 117 -39.56 -9.87 3.27
N VAL A 118 -38.43 -10.54 2.99
CA VAL A 118 -38.21 -11.22 1.72
C VAL A 118 -39.13 -12.43 1.60
N PHE A 119 -39.27 -13.24 2.66
CA PHE A 119 -40.02 -14.49 2.63
C PHE A 119 -41.54 -14.35 2.66
N ALA A 120 -42.09 -13.28 3.24
CA ALA A 120 -43.53 -13.08 3.40
C ALA A 120 -44.29 -13.14 2.06
N GLU A 121 -43.65 -12.73 0.96
CA GLU A 121 -44.22 -12.78 -0.38
C GLU A 121 -44.18 -14.20 -1.01
N TYR A 122 -43.62 -15.20 -0.34
CA TYR A 122 -43.32 -16.53 -0.90
C TYR A 122 -43.77 -17.70 -0.03
N GLU A 123 -44.15 -17.45 1.22
CA GLU A 123 -44.73 -18.47 2.09
C GLU A 123 -46.21 -18.75 1.77
N GLU A 124 -46.70 -19.88 2.29
CA GLU A 124 -48.05 -20.44 2.17
C GLU A 124 -48.58 -20.67 0.73
N ARG A 125 -47.69 -20.94 -0.23
CA ARG A 125 -48.06 -21.06 -1.65
C ARG A 125 -47.27 -22.14 -2.40
N TRP A 126 -47.78 -22.51 -3.58
CA TRP A 126 -47.07 -23.36 -4.54
C TRP A 126 -46.05 -22.54 -5.32
N MET A 127 -44.79 -22.99 -5.37
CA MET A 127 -43.71 -22.32 -6.08
C MET A 127 -42.93 -23.27 -6.96
N SER A 128 -42.49 -22.77 -8.12
CA SER A 128 -41.48 -23.45 -8.92
C SER A 128 -40.08 -23.26 -8.34
N ILE A 129 -39.18 -24.14 -8.73
CA ILE A 129 -37.75 -24.07 -8.35
C ILE A 129 -37.13 -22.74 -8.80
N ASP A 130 -37.46 -22.26 -10.00
CA ASP A 130 -36.91 -21.00 -10.51
C ASP A 130 -37.37 -19.79 -9.68
N ARG A 131 -38.63 -19.80 -9.25
CA ARG A 131 -39.16 -18.78 -8.33
C ARG A 131 -38.42 -18.80 -6.99
N LEU A 132 -38.04 -19.98 -6.49
CA LEU A 132 -37.25 -20.12 -5.27
C LEU A 132 -35.83 -19.59 -5.46
N LYS A 133 -35.18 -19.84 -6.61
CA LYS A 133 -33.89 -19.23 -6.94
C LYS A 133 -33.96 -17.71 -6.91
N THR A 134 -35.02 -17.11 -7.45
CA THR A 134 -35.24 -15.65 -7.36
C THR A 134 -35.32 -15.16 -5.91
N VAL A 135 -35.87 -15.95 -4.98
CA VAL A 135 -35.87 -15.60 -3.55
C VAL A 135 -34.45 -15.59 -2.99
N ILE A 136 -33.64 -16.61 -3.33
CA ILE A 136 -32.24 -16.68 -2.93
C ILE A 136 -31.44 -15.49 -3.50
N ASP A 137 -31.68 -15.14 -4.75
CA ASP A 137 -31.04 -13.99 -5.40
C ASP A 137 -31.38 -12.68 -4.68
N LYS A 138 -32.64 -12.49 -4.24
CA LYS A 138 -33.01 -11.33 -3.41
C LYS A 138 -32.23 -11.25 -2.10
N ILE A 139 -31.94 -12.38 -1.45
CA ILE A 139 -31.10 -12.40 -0.23
C ILE A 139 -29.65 -12.04 -0.59
N ASN A 140 -29.13 -12.59 -1.69
CA ASN A 140 -27.79 -12.25 -2.17
C ASN A 140 -27.66 -10.75 -2.51
N ASP A 141 -28.70 -10.15 -3.10
CA ASP A 141 -28.75 -8.71 -3.35
C ASP A 141 -28.72 -7.89 -2.04
N LEU A 142 -29.36 -8.36 -0.96
CA LEU A 142 -29.27 -7.72 0.35
C LEU A 142 -27.85 -7.78 0.94
N TYR A 143 -27.16 -8.91 0.78
CA TYR A 143 -25.74 -9.01 1.17
C TYR A 143 -24.87 -8.02 0.38
N LEU A 144 -25.07 -7.94 -0.94
CA LEU A 144 -24.35 -7.00 -1.80
C LEU A 144 -24.61 -5.55 -1.39
N GLN A 145 -25.86 -5.18 -1.09
CA GLN A 145 -26.22 -3.84 -0.62
C GLN A 145 -25.56 -3.46 0.72
N LYS A 146 -25.22 -4.45 1.55
CA LYS A 146 -24.48 -4.25 2.81
C LYS A 146 -22.96 -4.36 2.64
N GLY A 147 -22.44 -4.53 1.42
CA GLY A 147 -21.01 -4.64 1.13
C GLY A 147 -20.40 -6.00 1.51
N ALA A 148 -21.22 -7.02 1.74
CA ALA A 148 -20.78 -8.35 2.15
C ALA A 148 -20.54 -9.26 0.93
N LEU A 149 -19.50 -8.97 0.14
CA LEU A 149 -19.21 -9.68 -1.12
C LEU A 149 -18.89 -11.17 -0.96
N THR A 150 -18.41 -11.57 0.22
CA THR A 150 -18.08 -12.98 0.53
C THR A 150 -19.24 -13.71 1.21
N ALA A 151 -20.37 -13.04 1.43
CA ALA A 151 -21.57 -13.66 1.96
C ALA A 151 -22.49 -14.15 0.84
N LYS A 152 -23.05 -15.35 1.01
CA LYS A 152 -23.93 -15.96 0.01
C LYS A 152 -25.01 -16.80 0.67
N ALA A 153 -26.24 -16.60 0.24
CA ALA A 153 -27.35 -17.51 0.46
C ALA A 153 -27.37 -18.57 -0.65
N PHE A 154 -27.57 -19.83 -0.25
CA PHE A 154 -27.81 -20.91 -1.21
C PHE A 154 -28.83 -21.92 -0.66
N LEU A 155 -29.39 -22.68 -1.58
CA LEU A 155 -30.34 -23.74 -1.26
C LEU A 155 -29.61 -25.09 -1.31
N PRO A 156 -29.26 -25.71 -0.16
CA PRO A 156 -28.62 -27.01 -0.16
C PRO A 156 -29.56 -28.10 -0.68
N PRO A 157 -29.02 -29.21 -1.23
CA PRO A 157 -29.80 -30.39 -1.57
C PRO A 157 -30.59 -30.90 -0.37
N GLN A 158 -31.92 -30.93 -0.48
CA GLN A 158 -32.79 -31.35 0.60
C GLN A 158 -34.09 -31.95 0.08
N THR A 159 -34.64 -32.90 0.83
CA THR A 159 -36.02 -33.35 0.63
C THR A 159 -36.95 -32.40 1.37
N VAL A 160 -37.87 -31.75 0.65
CA VAL A 160 -38.86 -30.87 1.27
C VAL A 160 -39.88 -31.72 2.03
N LYS A 161 -39.80 -31.70 3.36
CA LYS A 161 -40.77 -32.33 4.26
C LYS A 161 -41.66 -31.26 4.87
N ASP A 162 -42.96 -31.53 4.93
CA ASP A 162 -43.97 -30.65 5.51
C ASP A 162 -44.07 -29.24 4.88
N GLY A 163 -43.46 -29.04 3.71
CA GLY A 163 -43.37 -27.74 3.03
C GLY A 163 -42.39 -26.76 3.69
N VAL A 164 -41.43 -27.23 4.49
CA VAL A 164 -40.39 -26.38 5.08
C VAL A 164 -39.13 -26.45 4.22
N ILE A 165 -38.64 -25.27 3.81
CA ILE A 165 -37.41 -25.14 3.03
C ILE A 165 -36.33 -24.48 3.89
N ARG A 166 -35.14 -25.09 3.92
CA ARG A 166 -33.95 -24.54 4.58
C ARG A 166 -33.05 -23.83 3.59
N VAL A 167 -32.76 -22.57 3.84
CA VAL A 167 -31.76 -21.77 3.13
C VAL A 167 -30.52 -21.66 4.01
N GLU A 168 -29.35 -21.93 3.46
CA GLU A 168 -28.09 -21.74 4.16
C GLU A 168 -27.48 -20.39 3.79
N LEU A 169 -27.11 -19.65 4.83
CA LEU A 169 -26.44 -18.37 4.78
C LEU A 169 -24.99 -18.59 5.17
N VAL A 170 -24.09 -18.41 4.21
CA VAL A 170 -22.65 -18.50 4.39
C VAL A 170 -22.12 -17.10 4.46
N GLU A 171 -21.56 -16.71 5.60
CA GLU A 171 -20.94 -15.40 5.77
C GLU A 171 -19.43 -15.61 5.89
N GLY A 172 -18.68 -15.15 4.89
CA GLY A 172 -17.22 -15.26 4.87
C GLY A 172 -16.60 -14.60 6.11
N ARG A 173 -15.69 -15.33 6.75
CA ARG A 173 -14.93 -14.87 7.92
C ARG A 173 -13.45 -14.77 7.60
N ILE A 174 -12.75 -13.92 8.36
CA ILE A 174 -11.30 -13.86 8.29
C ILE A 174 -10.73 -15.17 8.85
N GLY A 175 -9.98 -15.88 8.01
CA GLY A 175 -9.20 -17.05 8.38
C GLY A 175 -7.86 -16.65 8.98
N GLU A 176 -6.78 -17.23 8.46
CA GLU A 176 -5.42 -16.89 8.87
C GLU A 176 -4.97 -15.54 8.31
N ILE A 177 -4.19 -14.79 9.09
CA ILE A 177 -3.67 -13.48 8.68
C ILE A 177 -2.15 -13.54 8.69
N ARG A 178 -1.56 -13.63 7.49
CA ARG A 178 -0.12 -13.69 7.27
C ARG A 178 0.40 -12.32 6.86
N VAL A 179 1.58 -11.96 7.34
CA VAL A 179 2.30 -10.75 6.91
C VAL A 179 3.68 -11.18 6.45
N GLU A 180 4.03 -10.78 5.24
CA GLU A 180 5.25 -11.20 4.56
C GLU A 180 6.11 -9.99 4.18
N ASN A 181 7.41 -10.23 3.99
CA ASN A 181 8.42 -9.24 3.60
C ASN A 181 8.54 -8.03 4.56
N ASN A 182 8.08 -8.17 5.80
CA ASN A 182 8.09 -7.13 6.84
C ASN A 182 9.36 -7.20 7.71
N ARG A 183 10.54 -7.02 7.11
CA ARG A 183 11.83 -7.19 7.80
C ARG A 183 12.03 -6.21 8.97
N TYR A 184 11.65 -4.96 8.79
CA TYR A 184 11.84 -3.86 9.74
C TYR A 184 10.54 -3.33 10.33
N THR A 185 9.39 -3.88 9.92
CA THR A 185 8.06 -3.49 10.42
C THR A 185 7.42 -4.70 11.08
N LYS A 186 6.89 -4.54 12.28
CA LYS A 186 6.27 -5.66 13.00
C LYS A 186 4.95 -6.07 12.35
N ALA A 187 4.73 -7.36 12.11
CA ALA A 187 3.45 -7.87 11.62
C ALA A 187 2.24 -7.39 12.45
N ARG A 188 2.37 -7.34 13.79
CA ARG A 188 1.32 -6.80 14.67
C ARG A 188 0.99 -5.33 14.41
N TYR A 189 1.96 -4.52 13.99
CA TYR A 189 1.75 -3.12 13.67
C TYR A 189 0.82 -2.97 12.47
N ILE A 190 1.09 -3.77 11.44
CA ILE A 190 0.35 -3.82 10.19
C ILE A 190 -1.07 -4.35 10.47
N ARG A 191 -1.19 -5.54 11.09
CA ARG A 191 -2.49 -6.16 11.42
C ARG A 191 -3.39 -5.24 12.26
N ASN A 192 -2.85 -4.58 13.27
CA ASN A 192 -3.63 -3.68 14.13
C ASN A 192 -4.16 -2.44 13.38
N ARG A 193 -3.42 -1.94 12.38
CA ARG A 193 -3.85 -0.79 11.56
C ARG A 193 -4.85 -1.19 10.49
N LEU A 194 -4.73 -2.40 9.96
CA LEU A 194 -5.73 -2.99 9.07
C LEU A 194 -6.95 -3.51 9.85
N GLY A 195 -6.92 -3.51 11.18
CA GLY A 195 -8.02 -3.95 12.03
C GLY A 195 -8.52 -5.34 11.64
N LEU A 196 -7.58 -6.24 11.36
CA LEU A 196 -7.86 -7.62 10.98
C LEU A 196 -7.78 -8.52 12.21
N THR A 197 -8.85 -9.26 12.48
CA THR A 197 -8.93 -10.26 13.55
C THR A 197 -9.46 -11.55 12.96
N LYS A 198 -8.81 -12.68 13.25
CA LYS A 198 -9.30 -14.01 12.86
C LYS A 198 -10.70 -14.24 13.46
N GLY A 199 -11.62 -14.75 12.64
CA GLY A 199 -13.01 -15.07 13.00
C GLY A 199 -14.02 -13.95 12.78
N ASP A 200 -13.58 -12.70 12.59
CA ASP A 200 -14.47 -11.57 12.27
C ASP A 200 -15.08 -11.75 10.87
N ILE A 201 -16.27 -11.17 10.65
CA ILE A 201 -16.89 -11.12 9.32
C ILE A 201 -15.98 -10.36 8.35
N PHE A 202 -15.77 -10.92 7.16
CA PHE A 202 -14.91 -10.35 6.15
C PHE A 202 -15.66 -9.37 5.23
N TYR A 203 -15.24 -8.11 5.26
CA TYR A 203 -15.72 -7.06 4.36
C TYR A 203 -14.56 -6.57 3.48
N LEU A 204 -14.66 -6.82 2.17
CA LEU A 204 -13.61 -6.45 1.21
C LEU A 204 -13.41 -4.93 1.17
N ASP A 205 -14.48 -4.16 1.03
CA ASP A 205 -14.44 -2.70 0.97
C ASP A 205 -13.77 -2.08 2.21
N ASN A 206 -13.97 -2.71 3.38
CA ASN A 206 -13.34 -2.28 4.62
C ASN A 206 -11.82 -2.51 4.60
N LEU A 207 -11.39 -3.68 4.11
CA LEU A 207 -9.97 -4.00 3.96
C LEU A 207 -9.32 -3.04 2.95
N GLU A 208 -9.93 -2.81 1.79
CA GLU A 208 -9.42 -1.88 0.77
C GLU A 208 -9.24 -0.46 1.32
N ALA A 209 -10.27 0.08 1.98
CA ALA A 209 -10.20 1.42 2.57
C ALA A 209 -9.09 1.52 3.63
N LYS A 210 -8.87 0.46 4.42
CA LYS A 210 -7.80 0.43 5.43
C LYS A 210 -6.41 0.25 4.82
N LEU A 211 -6.27 -0.51 3.74
CA LEU A 211 -5.01 -0.63 2.99
C LEU A 211 -4.63 0.73 2.39
N GLN A 212 -5.59 1.42 1.77
CA GLN A 212 -5.39 2.77 1.24
C GLN A 212 -4.96 3.73 2.36
N LEU A 213 -5.67 3.75 3.48
CA LEU A 213 -5.31 4.60 4.63
C LEU A 213 -3.93 4.26 5.18
N PHE A 214 -3.59 2.98 5.28
CA PHE A 214 -2.26 2.54 5.72
C PHE A 214 -1.18 3.08 4.78
N ASN A 215 -1.33 2.89 3.47
CA ASN A 215 -0.36 3.33 2.47
C ASN A 215 -0.24 4.86 2.38
N LEU A 216 -1.31 5.60 2.65
CA LEU A 216 -1.27 7.08 2.69
C LEU A 216 -0.57 7.63 3.93
N THR A 217 -0.51 6.88 5.02
CA THR A 217 -0.04 7.35 6.33
C THR A 217 1.32 6.77 6.75
N ASN A 218 1.87 5.87 5.95
CA ASN A 218 3.13 5.20 6.21
C ASN A 218 4.02 5.25 4.96
N ASP A 219 5.33 5.20 5.16
CA ASP A 219 6.30 5.12 4.07
C ASP A 219 6.61 3.68 3.63
N VAL A 220 6.07 2.69 4.35
CA VAL A 220 6.01 1.29 3.94
C VAL A 220 4.69 1.05 3.21
N MET A 221 4.76 0.37 2.07
CA MET A 221 3.59 0.02 1.28
C MET A 221 3.16 -1.40 1.59
N VAL A 222 1.86 -1.65 1.61
CA VAL A 222 1.28 -2.99 1.73
C VAL A 222 0.21 -3.23 0.67
N ILE A 223 0.11 -4.47 0.23
CA ILE A 223 -1.01 -5.00 -0.56
C ILE A 223 -1.56 -6.24 0.14
N ALA A 224 -2.81 -6.58 -0.13
CA ALA A 224 -3.42 -7.81 0.36
C ALA A 224 -3.71 -8.76 -0.81
N GLU A 225 -3.39 -10.03 -0.60
CA GLU A 225 -3.81 -11.16 -1.43
C GLU A 225 -4.81 -11.98 -0.62
N LEU A 226 -5.88 -12.44 -1.27
CA LEU A 226 -6.95 -13.22 -0.66
C LEU A 226 -6.89 -14.64 -1.17
N GLU A 227 -6.85 -15.59 -0.24
CA GLU A 227 -6.85 -17.03 -0.53
C GLU A 227 -8.06 -17.70 0.14
N ALA A 228 -8.47 -18.85 -0.39
CA ALA A 228 -9.42 -19.71 0.31
C ALA A 228 -8.78 -20.18 1.63
N GLY A 229 -9.47 -19.98 2.75
CA GLY A 229 -8.94 -20.35 4.06
C GLY A 229 -9.02 -21.86 4.32
N GLU A 230 -8.22 -22.32 5.29
CA GLU A 230 -8.20 -23.73 5.69
C GLU A 230 -9.52 -24.19 6.32
N GLU A 231 -10.20 -23.30 7.02
CA GLU A 231 -11.48 -23.57 7.69
C GLU A 231 -12.67 -23.24 6.77
N TYR A 232 -13.76 -24.00 6.89
CA TYR A 232 -14.98 -23.74 6.12
C TYR A 232 -15.50 -22.31 6.36
N GLN A 233 -15.91 -21.63 5.28
CA GLN A 233 -16.39 -20.24 5.28
C GLN A 233 -15.32 -19.20 5.69
N THR A 234 -14.03 -19.52 5.52
CA THR A 234 -12.96 -18.57 5.81
C THR A 234 -12.18 -18.12 4.57
N THR A 235 -11.69 -16.89 4.63
CA THR A 235 -10.76 -16.30 3.65
C THR A 235 -9.48 -15.93 4.37
N ASP A 236 -8.37 -16.49 3.91
CA ASP A 236 -7.04 -16.14 4.41
C ASP A 236 -6.58 -14.83 3.77
N VAL A 237 -5.96 -13.97 4.58
CA VAL A 237 -5.48 -12.66 4.15
C VAL A 237 -3.97 -12.61 4.26
N ILE A 238 -3.29 -12.55 3.12
CA ILE A 238 -1.83 -12.41 3.04
C ILE A 238 -1.50 -10.96 2.76
N ILE A 239 -0.80 -10.31 3.68
CA ILE A 239 -0.33 -8.94 3.53
C ILE A 239 1.12 -8.95 3.06
N LYS A 240 1.36 -8.60 1.80
CA LYS A 240 2.72 -8.41 1.27
C LYS A 240 3.19 -6.99 1.59
N THR A 241 4.40 -6.88 2.14
CA THR A 241 4.99 -5.62 2.56
C THR A 241 6.14 -5.21 1.65
N PHE A 242 6.20 -3.94 1.26
CA PHE A 242 7.30 -3.34 0.50
C PHE A 242 7.95 -2.26 1.35
N GLU A 243 9.06 -2.61 1.99
CA GLU A 243 9.77 -1.72 2.90
C GLU A 243 10.87 -0.93 2.19
N PRO A 244 10.91 0.41 2.31
CA PRO A 244 12.07 1.17 1.87
C PRO A 244 13.29 0.84 2.75
N SER A 245 14.49 1.19 2.29
CA SER A 245 15.72 1.04 3.07
C SER A 245 15.54 1.66 4.46
N ASN A 246 15.64 0.83 5.50
CA ASN A 246 15.39 1.28 6.87
C ASN A 246 16.44 2.26 7.35
N PHE A 247 17.68 2.11 6.89
CA PHE A 247 18.81 2.96 7.30
C PHE A 247 19.28 3.83 6.14
N GLN A 248 19.58 5.09 6.45
CA GLN A 248 20.12 6.07 5.52
C GLN A 248 21.24 6.84 6.21
N ALA A 249 22.35 7.02 5.51
CA ALA A 249 23.44 7.89 5.92
C ALA A 249 23.78 8.85 4.77
N THR A 250 23.81 10.14 5.05
CA THR A 250 24.15 11.18 4.09
C THR A 250 25.24 12.07 4.67
N ILE A 251 26.30 12.26 3.92
CA ILE A 251 27.36 13.23 4.22
C ILE A 251 27.30 14.30 3.15
N PHE A 252 27.39 15.56 3.55
CA PHE A 252 27.32 16.67 2.61
C PHE A 252 28.28 17.80 2.97
N THR A 253 28.58 18.64 1.99
CA THR A 253 29.25 19.92 2.18
C THR A 253 28.51 21.01 1.41
N ASP A 254 28.39 22.19 2.00
CA ASP A 254 27.74 23.34 1.37
C ASP A 254 28.46 24.66 1.73
N ASN A 255 28.03 25.76 1.10
CA ASN A 255 28.51 27.12 1.37
C ASN A 255 27.44 28.02 2.03
N GLN A 256 26.52 27.42 2.80
CA GLN A 256 25.38 28.10 3.42
C GLN A 256 25.67 28.55 4.87
N GLY A 257 26.94 28.64 5.25
CA GLY A 257 27.42 29.25 6.49
C GLY A 257 27.37 30.78 6.44
N SER A 258 27.87 31.41 7.50
CA SER A 258 27.92 32.88 7.62
C SER A 258 29.32 33.36 7.98
N GLU A 259 29.76 34.43 7.32
CA GLU A 259 30.99 35.16 7.66
C GLU A 259 31.00 35.64 9.13
N ASP A 260 29.83 35.93 9.71
CA ASP A 260 29.72 36.34 11.12
C ASP A 260 30.15 35.22 12.09
N THR A 261 30.02 33.97 11.63
CA THR A 261 30.47 32.76 12.34
C THR A 261 31.83 32.28 11.87
N GLY A 262 32.57 33.11 11.12
CA GLY A 262 33.94 32.84 10.71
C GLY A 262 34.10 32.11 9.38
N GLY A 263 33.02 31.84 8.62
CA GLY A 263 33.14 31.30 7.27
C GLY A 263 31.82 30.75 6.68
N VAL A 264 31.78 30.66 5.35
CA VAL A 264 30.60 30.19 4.59
C VAL A 264 30.54 28.68 4.39
N TYR A 265 31.66 27.95 4.50
CA TYR A 265 31.68 26.51 4.25
C TYR A 265 31.21 25.70 5.47
N ARG A 266 30.37 24.70 5.22
CA ARG A 266 29.86 23.76 6.21
C ARG A 266 29.98 22.33 5.71
N ALA A 267 30.17 21.41 6.64
CA ALA A 267 30.03 19.97 6.42
C ALA A 267 28.91 19.43 7.31
N GLY A 268 28.20 18.41 6.85
CA GLY A 268 27.10 17.82 7.59
C GLY A 268 26.99 16.32 7.46
N LEU A 269 26.30 15.74 8.44
CA LEU A 269 25.99 14.33 8.56
C LEU A 269 24.51 14.18 8.90
N TYR A 270 23.81 13.36 8.16
CA TYR A 270 22.43 12.95 8.42
C TYR A 270 22.36 11.43 8.50
N LEU A 271 21.91 10.91 9.63
CA LEU A 271 21.64 9.49 9.84
C LEU A 271 20.16 9.31 10.13
N ALA A 272 19.52 8.32 9.50
CA ALA A 272 18.14 7.99 9.76
C ALA A 272 17.94 6.47 9.88
N ALA A 273 17.09 6.08 10.84
CA ALA A 273 16.46 4.78 10.92
C ALA A 273 14.94 5.00 10.81
N ARG A 274 14.29 4.53 9.75
CA ARG A 274 12.85 4.78 9.48
C ARG A 274 11.90 4.02 10.41
N SER A 275 12.35 2.88 10.92
CA SER A 275 11.63 2.03 11.86
C SER A 275 12.65 1.50 12.87
N LEU A 276 12.74 2.16 14.02
CA LEU A 276 13.72 1.80 15.06
C LEU A 276 13.26 0.59 15.87
N PHE A 277 12.02 0.58 16.35
CA PHE A 277 11.44 -0.51 17.13
C PHE A 277 10.39 -1.34 16.37
N GLY A 278 10.25 -1.11 15.07
CA GLY A 278 9.35 -1.88 14.21
C GLY A 278 7.97 -1.29 14.03
N TYR A 279 7.79 -0.01 14.32
CA TYR A 279 6.50 0.68 14.31
C TYR A 279 6.45 1.83 13.29
N ARG A 280 7.37 1.86 12.31
CA ARG A 280 7.57 3.04 11.45
C ARG A 280 7.78 4.29 12.29
N ASP A 281 8.66 4.14 13.27
CA ASP A 281 9.04 5.09 14.30
C ASP A 281 10.42 5.65 13.98
N PRO A 282 10.49 6.73 13.17
CA PRO A 282 11.76 7.21 12.65
C PRO A 282 12.60 7.86 13.76
N LEU A 283 13.88 7.52 13.77
CA LEU A 283 14.94 8.18 14.53
C LEU A 283 15.89 8.86 13.54
N THR A 284 16.08 10.17 13.66
CA THR A 284 17.03 10.92 12.84
C THR A 284 18.04 11.64 13.71
N LEU A 285 19.32 11.57 13.31
CA LEU A 285 20.41 12.35 13.87
C LEU A 285 20.95 13.25 12.77
N ASN A 286 21.00 14.55 13.02
CA ASN A 286 21.54 15.53 12.10
C ASN A 286 22.67 16.31 12.80
N GLY A 287 23.80 16.50 12.13
CA GLY A 287 24.92 17.29 12.61
C GLY A 287 25.45 18.18 11.49
N VAL A 288 25.68 19.46 11.77
CA VAL A 288 26.28 20.42 10.83
C VAL A 288 27.41 21.16 11.53
N PHE A 289 28.56 21.21 10.87
CA PHE A 289 29.80 21.76 11.38
C PHE A 289 30.29 22.85 10.41
N GLY A 290 30.44 24.06 10.92
CA GLY A 290 31.06 25.20 10.24
C GLY A 290 32.25 25.75 11.05
N GLN A 291 32.93 26.75 10.52
CA GLN A 291 34.18 27.26 11.10
C GLN A 291 34.04 27.84 12.52
N GLY A 292 32.90 28.44 12.84
CA GLY A 292 32.55 28.91 14.19
C GLY A 292 31.11 28.60 14.58
N SER A 293 30.45 27.69 13.87
CA SER A 293 29.11 27.21 14.21
C SER A 293 29.07 25.68 14.22
N MET A 294 28.30 25.12 15.14
CA MET A 294 28.02 23.69 15.21
C MET A 294 26.58 23.51 15.67
N SER A 295 25.82 22.71 14.95
CA SER A 295 24.48 22.28 15.35
C SER A 295 24.40 20.76 15.32
N ALA A 296 23.72 20.19 16.30
CA ALA A 296 23.37 18.79 16.33
C ALA A 296 21.93 18.63 16.83
N SER A 297 21.15 17.76 16.20
CA SER A 297 19.80 17.45 16.63
C SER A 297 19.49 15.96 16.51
N LEU A 298 18.66 15.49 17.44
CA LEU A 298 18.12 14.15 17.50
C LEU A 298 16.60 14.27 17.49
N ASN A 299 15.95 13.61 16.54
CA ASN A 299 14.50 13.57 16.41
C ASN A 299 14.03 12.13 16.47
N TYR A 300 13.01 11.87 17.27
CA TYR A 300 12.37 10.58 17.35
C TYR A 300 10.86 10.75 17.31
N GLN A 301 10.18 9.95 16.50
CA GLN A 301 8.73 9.93 16.39
C GLN A 301 8.22 8.53 16.68
N PHE A 302 7.20 8.41 17.54
CA PHE A 302 6.60 7.13 17.89
C PHE A 302 5.07 7.18 17.73
N PRO A 303 4.45 6.27 16.96
CA PRO A 303 3.01 6.22 16.84
C PRO A 303 2.33 5.70 18.11
N LEU A 304 1.29 6.41 18.53
CA LEU A 304 0.44 6.06 19.66
C LEU A 304 -0.87 5.46 19.16
N GLY A 305 -1.05 4.15 19.37
CA GLY A 305 -2.26 3.43 18.99
C GLY A 305 -2.46 3.29 17.48
N GLY A 306 -3.71 3.14 17.04
CA GLY A 306 -4.11 2.94 15.64
C GLY A 306 -4.85 4.11 14.99
N LYS A 307 -4.99 5.25 15.68
CA LYS A 307 -5.81 6.41 15.24
C LYS A 307 -4.98 7.58 14.69
N GLY A 308 -3.74 7.34 14.27
CA GLY A 308 -2.88 8.37 13.68
C GLY A 308 -2.25 9.37 14.66
N PHE A 309 -2.25 9.09 15.97
CA PHE A 309 -1.53 9.91 16.94
C PHE A 309 -0.04 9.59 16.93
N TYR A 310 0.80 10.60 17.09
CA TYR A 310 2.25 10.47 17.17
C TYR A 310 2.81 11.27 18.34
N LEU A 311 3.77 10.69 19.05
CA LEU A 311 4.63 11.37 20.00
C LEU A 311 5.90 11.79 19.29
N HIS A 312 6.26 13.06 19.39
CA HIS A 312 7.50 13.59 18.83
C HIS A 312 8.42 14.03 19.96
N LEU A 313 9.65 13.52 19.95
CA LEU A 313 10.72 13.94 20.84
C LEU A 313 11.82 14.57 19.98
N ASN A 314 12.15 15.82 20.26
CA ASN A 314 13.23 16.55 19.61
C ASN A 314 14.15 17.10 20.68
N THR A 315 15.45 16.94 20.49
CA THR A 315 16.47 17.63 21.26
C THR A 315 17.58 18.09 20.34
N GLY A 316 18.18 19.24 20.64
CA GLY A 316 19.26 19.79 19.85
C GLY A 316 20.21 20.64 20.68
N LYS A 317 21.40 20.83 20.14
CA LYS A 317 22.43 21.68 20.72
C LYS A 317 23.11 22.48 19.62
N ASP A 318 23.10 23.79 19.81
CA ASP A 318 23.74 24.75 18.92
C ASP A 318 24.86 25.47 19.66
N ARG A 319 25.96 25.73 18.94
CA ARG A 319 27.07 26.56 19.40
C ARG A 319 27.50 27.46 18.27
N SER A 320 27.49 28.77 18.51
CA SER A 320 27.98 29.76 17.54
C SER A 320 28.94 30.72 18.24
N ALA A 321 30.12 30.91 17.65
CA ALA A 321 31.08 31.93 18.03
C ALA A 321 30.96 33.08 17.03
N TYR A 322 30.41 34.21 17.49
CA TYR A 322 30.33 35.42 16.68
C TYR A 322 31.65 36.18 16.75
N GLY A 323 32.27 36.39 15.59
CA GLY A 323 33.42 37.25 15.46
C GLY A 323 32.98 38.70 15.28
N PHE A 324 33.01 39.52 16.34
CA PHE A 324 32.88 40.97 16.17
C PHE A 324 34.11 41.48 15.39
N ARG A 325 33.94 41.76 14.10
CA ARG A 325 34.93 42.48 13.32
C ARG A 325 34.96 43.92 13.85
N ARG A 326 36.02 44.29 14.58
CA ARG A 326 36.30 45.71 14.82
C ARG A 326 36.53 46.36 13.46
N VAL A 327 35.65 47.30 13.11
CA VAL A 327 35.78 48.22 11.98
C VAL A 327 37.00 49.10 12.20
#